data_AF-A0A814LRG1-F1
#
_entry.id   AF-A0A814LRG1-F1
#
_cell.length_a   1.000
_cell.length_b   1.000
_cell.length_c   1.000
_cell.angle_alpha   90.00
_cell.angle_beta   90.00
_cell.angle_gamma   90.00
#
_symmetry.space_group_name_H-M   'P 1'
#
loop_
_entity.id
_entity.type
_entity.pdbx_description
1 polymer ?
#
loop_
_entity_poly.entity_id
_entity_poly.type
_entity_poly.pdbx_seq_one_letter_code
_entity_poly.pdbx_strand_id
1 'polypeptide(L)' 'MMNFTTARRIFRCPEKDIDEGCKDPLSCMYPNPNDCGGFLQCDDSGRIYYKSCNPGLLWNDIIRNCDIPRHSTCGFY' A
#
# COMPACT_ATOMS: atom_id res chain seq x y z
N MET A 1 -15.56 -22.08 -12.99
CA MET A 1 -14.55 -22.94 -12.34
C MET A 1 -13.25 -22.14 -12.27
N MET A 2 -12.92 -21.52 -11.14
CA MET A 2 -11.59 -20.93 -10.93
C MET A 2 -10.98 -21.59 -9.69
N ASN A 3 -9.76 -22.10 -9.87
CA ASN A 3 -9.08 -23.05 -9.00
C ASN A 3 -8.15 -22.25 -8.04
N PHE A 4 -8.49 -22.20 -6.75
CA PHE A 4 -7.79 -21.37 -5.75
C PHE A 4 -6.60 -22.08 -5.12
N THR A 5 -5.65 -22.60 -5.90
CA THR A 5 -4.50 -23.31 -5.32
C THR A 5 -3.39 -22.40 -4.79
N THR A 6 -3.30 -21.12 -5.17
CA THR A 6 -2.50 -20.09 -4.45
C THR A 6 -2.92 -18.71 -4.95
N ALA A 7 -4.00 -18.13 -4.42
CA ALA A 7 -4.39 -16.77 -4.77
C ALA A 7 -3.35 -15.79 -4.19
N ARG A 8 -2.36 -15.42 -5.00
CA ARG A 8 -1.46 -14.29 -4.71
C ARG A 8 -2.33 -13.10 -4.30
N ARG A 9 -2.01 -12.44 -3.18
CA ARG A 9 -2.69 -11.20 -2.76
C ARG A 9 -2.41 -10.10 -3.79
N ILE A 10 -3.18 -10.07 -4.87
CA ILE A 10 -3.11 -9.04 -5.90
C ILE A 10 -3.86 -7.83 -5.34
N PHE A 11 -3.10 -6.83 -4.90
CA PHE A 11 -3.66 -5.55 -4.50
C PHE A 11 -4.26 -4.82 -5.71
N ARG A 12 -5.41 -4.18 -5.52
CA ARG A 12 -6.06 -3.27 -6.48
C ARG A 12 -6.33 -1.95 -5.76
N CYS A 13 -6.20 -0.84 -6.48
CA CYS A 13 -6.56 0.47 -5.96
C CYS A 13 -8.06 0.50 -5.59
N PRO A 14 -8.43 0.94 -4.37
CA PRO A 14 -9.81 1.17 -3.99
C PRO A 14 -10.51 2.19 -4.91
N GLU A 15 -11.60 1.77 -5.55
CA GLU A 15 -12.35 2.59 -6.53
C GLU A 15 -12.81 3.92 -5.95
N LYS A 16 -13.26 3.94 -4.69
CA LYS A 16 -13.68 5.16 -4.00
C LYS A 16 -12.57 6.22 -3.98
N ASP A 17 -11.34 5.82 -3.71
CA ASP A 17 -10.22 6.77 -3.61
C ASP A 17 -9.82 7.31 -4.99
N ILE A 18 -10.01 6.51 -6.04
CA ILE A 18 -9.84 6.91 -7.45
C ILE A 18 -10.95 7.92 -7.84
N ASP A 19 -12.21 7.62 -7.53
CA ASP A 19 -13.36 8.47 -7.85
C ASP A 19 -13.27 9.84 -7.15
N GLU A 20 -12.69 9.87 -5.94
CA GLU A 20 -12.38 11.10 -5.22
C GLU A 20 -11.12 11.82 -5.76
N GLY A 21 -10.38 11.16 -6.65
CA GLY A 21 -9.23 11.71 -7.38
C GLY A 21 -7.96 11.80 -6.53
N CYS A 22 -7.79 10.94 -5.52
CA CYS A 22 -6.62 10.94 -4.62
C CYS A 22 -6.27 12.33 -4.04
N LYS A 23 -7.29 13.16 -3.75
CA LYS A 23 -7.11 14.59 -3.40
C LYS A 23 -6.56 14.82 -2.01
N ASP A 24 -6.76 13.87 -1.09
CA ASP A 24 -6.20 13.97 0.23
C ASP A 24 -4.72 13.54 0.20
N PRO A 25 -3.79 14.30 0.80
CA PRO A 25 -2.36 13.97 0.78
C PRO A 25 -2.01 12.59 1.37
N LEU A 26 -2.91 12.02 2.19
CA LEU A 26 -2.79 10.71 2.83
C LEU A 26 -3.66 9.64 2.15
N SER A 27 -4.46 10.01 1.14
CA SER A 27 -5.22 9.08 0.31
C SER A 27 -4.34 8.41 -0.75
N CYS A 28 -4.83 7.30 -1.30
CA CYS A 28 -4.15 6.57 -2.36
C CYS A 28 -2.77 6.01 -1.99
N MET A 29 -2.42 5.92 -0.71
CA MET A 29 -1.21 5.24 -0.21
C MET A 29 -1.62 4.04 0.64
N TYR A 30 -1.07 2.87 0.34
CA TYR A 30 -1.50 1.59 0.91
C TYR A 30 -0.31 0.69 1.24
N PRO A 31 -0.44 -0.21 2.24
CA PRO A 31 0.61 -1.18 2.53
C PRO A 31 0.82 -2.12 1.35
N ASN A 32 2.08 -2.45 1.06
CA ASN A 32 2.39 -3.51 0.13
C ASN A 32 2.31 -4.87 0.86
N PRO A 33 1.40 -5.79 0.47
CA PRO A 33 1.19 -7.05 1.18
C PRO A 33 2.37 -8.02 1.08
N ASN A 34 3.35 -7.75 0.21
CA ASN A 34 4.50 -8.62 -0.04
C ASN A 34 5.85 -7.98 0.40
N ASP A 35 5.86 -6.70 0.77
CA ASP A 35 7.09 -5.99 1.12
C ASP A 35 6.83 -4.81 2.07
N CYS A 36 7.29 -4.92 3.32
CA CYS A 36 7.16 -3.84 4.30
C CYS A 36 8.16 -2.70 4.08
N GLY A 37 9.19 -2.89 3.25
CA GLY A 37 10.20 -1.88 2.92
C GLY A 37 9.71 -0.78 1.98
N GLY A 38 8.41 -0.76 1.67
CA GLY A 38 7.78 0.26 0.87
C GLY A 38 6.26 0.17 0.92
N PHE A 39 5.62 0.98 0.09
CA PHE A 39 4.17 1.08 0.01
C PHE A 39 3.72 1.18 -1.45
N LEU A 40 2.42 1.01 -1.67
CA LEU A 40 1.77 1.15 -2.97
C LEU A 40 1.06 2.49 -3.00
N GLN A 41 1.31 3.27 -4.04
CA GLN A 41 0.62 4.52 -4.31
C GLN A 41 -0.23 4.37 -5.57
N CYS A 42 -1.50 4.73 -5.50
CA CYS A 42 -2.41 4.78 -6.63
C CYS A 42 -2.45 6.18 -7.24
N ASP A 43 -2.69 6.26 -8.55
CA ASP A 43 -3.15 7.50 -9.18
C ASP A 43 -4.67 7.48 -9.42
N ASP A 44 -5.19 8.61 -9.89
CA ASP A 44 -6.60 8.84 -10.25
C ASP A 44 -7.09 8.03 -11.46
N SER A 45 -6.21 7.22 -12.08
CA SER A 45 -6.56 6.23 -13.10
C SER A 45 -6.50 4.79 -12.58
N GLY A 46 -6.21 4.60 -11.29
CA GLY A 46 -6.07 3.29 -10.66
C GLY A 46 -4.76 2.57 -10.97
N ARG A 47 -3.76 3.26 -11.51
CA ARG A 47 -2.42 2.67 -11.71
C ARG A 47 -1.67 2.62 -10.39
N ILE A 48 -1.00 1.50 -10.15
CA ILE A 48 -0.24 1.25 -8.93
C ILE A 48 1.24 1.55 -9.16
N TYR A 49 1.83 2.32 -8.26
CA TYR A 49 3.25 2.61 -8.20
C TYR A 49 3.81 2.14 -6.87
N TYR A 50 4.90 1.37 -6.90
CA TYR A 50 5.63 1.06 -5.69
C TYR A 50 6.55 2.24 -5.31
N LYS A 51 6.61 2.53 -4.01
CA LYS A 51 7.48 3.54 -3.41
C LYS A 51 8.28 2.90 -2.29
N SER A 52 9.61 2.88 -2.43
CA SER A 52 10.50 2.39 -1.38
C SER A 52 10.59 3.36 -0.22
N CYS A 53 10.69 2.80 0.99
CA CYS A 53 11.19 3.51 2.14
C CYS A 53 12.72 3.64 2.09
N ASN A 54 13.27 4.60 2.84
CA ASN A 54 14.71 4.65 3.05
C ASN A 54 15.20 3.38 3.77
N PRO A 55 16.46 2.95 3.55
CA PRO A 55 17.00 1.75 4.18
C PRO A 55 16.82 1.75 5.70
N GLY A 56 16.27 0.65 6.22
CA GLY A 56 16.01 0.48 7.66
C GLY A 56 14.67 1.03 8.15
N LEU A 57 13.89 1.72 7.30
CA LEU A 57 12.52 2.13 7.60
C LEU A 57 11.50 1.19 6.95
N LEU A 58 10.33 1.07 7.56
CA LEU A 58 9.21 0.26 7.09
C LEU A 58 7.93 1.11 7.03
N TRP A 59 6.99 0.70 6.19
CA TRP A 59 5.70 1.39 6.09
C TRP A 59 4.92 1.37 7.41
N ASN A 60 4.45 2.53 7.83
CA ASN A 60 3.52 2.73 8.93
C ASN A 60 2.20 3.29 8.35
N ASP A 61 1.20 2.44 8.27
CA ASP A 61 -0.10 2.77 7.67
C ASP A 61 -0.94 3.72 8.54
N ILE A 62 -0.67 3.80 9.84
CA ILE A 62 -1.39 4.70 10.77
C ILE A 62 -1.06 6.16 10.44
N ILE A 63 0.21 6.45 10.13
CA ILE A 63 0.69 7.80 9.82
C ILE A 63 0.91 8.02 8.32
N ARG A 64 0.66 7.00 7.49
CA ARG A 64 0.89 6.97 6.04
C ARG A 64 2.32 7.41 5.66
N ASN A 65 3.33 6.92 6.36
CA ASN A 65 4.72 7.24 6.08
C ASN A 65 5.66 6.10 6.48
N CYS A 66 6.90 6.14 6.01
CA CYS A 66 7.96 5.26 6.46
C CYS A 66 8.43 5.65 7.87
N ASP A 67 8.51 4.67 8.77
CA ASP A 67 8.92 4.84 10.16
C ASP A 67 9.88 3.72 10.58
N ILE A 68 10.49 3.84 11.75
CA ILE A 68 11.34 2.78 12.30
C ILE A 68 10.53 1.48 12.53
N PRO A 69 11.16 0.30 12.43
CA PRO A 69 10.43 -0.97 12.43
C PRO A 69 9.50 -1.19 13.62
N ARG A 70 9.88 -0.72 14.81
CA ARG A 70 9.06 -0.85 16.03
C ARG A 70 7.75 -0.08 16.03
N HIS A 71 7.58 0.89 15.13
CA HIS A 71 6.34 1.65 14.95
C HIS A 71 5.63 1.31 13.64
N SER A 72 6.23 0.46 12.80
CA SER A 72 5.64 0.05 11.54
C SER A 72 4.36 -0.74 11.75
N THR A 73 3.46 -0.72 10.77
CA THR A 73 2.26 -1.57 10.78
C THR A 73 2.52 -2.90 10.06
N CYS A 74 3.79 -3.29 9.92
CA CYS A 74 4.19 -4.48 9.20
C CYS A 74 3.61 -5.76 9.82
N GLY A 75 2.87 -6.55 9.03
CA GLY A 75 2.29 -7.83 9.44
C GLY A 75 0.84 -7.79 9.96
N PHE A 76 0.18 -6.63 10.00
CA PHE A 76 -1.22 -6.49 10.45
C PHE A 76 -2.27 -6.49 9.31
N TYR A 77 -1.98 -7.14 8.18
CA TYR A 77 -2.81 -7.08 6.95
C TYR A 77 -3.23 -8.44 6.36
#